data_AF-A0A4Q4J832-F1
#
_entry.id   AF-A0A4Q4J832-F1
#
_cell.length_a   1.000
_cell.length_b   1.000
_cell.length_c   1.000
_cell.angle_alpha   90.00
_cell.angle_beta   90.00
_cell.angle_gamma   90.00
#
_symmetry.space_group_name_H-M   'P 1'
#
loop_
_entity.id
_entity.type
_entity.pdbx_description
1 polymer ?
#
loop_
_entity_poly.entity_id
_entity_poly.type
_entity_poly.pdbx_seq_one_letter_code
_entity_poly.pdbx_strand_id
1 'polypeptide(L)'
;MRPTEPLPLNHSWPLYALRDHLAPVMLDDRIARDDGALAERGLGLWHCDLGDDSLNWTDGVYDIFGLERGTAVPRPLAVSLYAPDSCAAMERLRAYAIRHRRGFTVDVDIRPADGGECAMRLIAAPVIQRNQVVALHGVKQFLPKGSRPSTRLDPTLFILS
;
A
#
# COMPACT_ATOMS: atom_id res chain seq x y z
N MET A 1 10.56 3.29 -1.33
CA MET A 1 11.94 2.76 -1.38
C MET A 1 11.90 1.31 -1.87
N ARG A 2 12.77 0.91 -2.81
CA ARG A 2 12.81 -0.50 -3.28
C ARG A 2 13.16 -1.46 -2.13
N PRO A 3 12.71 -2.72 -2.17
CA PRO A 3 12.95 -3.66 -1.07
C PRO A 3 14.45 -3.81 -0.78
N THR A 4 14.85 -3.51 0.45
CA THR A 4 16.26 -3.48 0.88
C THR A 4 16.41 -4.24 2.19
N GLU A 5 17.32 -5.21 2.23
CA GLU A 5 17.56 -6.02 3.43
C GLU A 5 18.41 -5.27 4.48
N PRO A 6 18.18 -5.51 5.79
CA PRO A 6 17.08 -6.29 6.34
C PRO A 6 15.74 -5.53 6.25
N LEU A 7 14.71 -6.16 5.67
CA LEU A 7 13.44 -5.49 5.36
C LEU A 7 12.84 -4.71 6.54
N PRO A 8 12.73 -5.27 7.77
CA PRO A 8 12.12 -4.55 8.88
C PRO A 8 12.86 -3.27 9.26
N LEU A 9 14.20 -3.25 9.16
CA LEU A 9 15.00 -2.10 9.55
C LEU A 9 14.81 -0.94 8.56
N ASN A 10 14.76 -1.27 7.27
CA ASN A 10 14.75 -0.26 6.20
C ASN A 10 13.34 0.22 5.83
N HIS A 11 12.30 -0.57 6.14
CA HIS A 11 10.94 -0.30 5.63
C HIS A 11 9.88 -0.16 6.71
N SER A 12 10.14 -0.60 7.95
CA SER A 12 9.13 -0.53 9.02
C SER A 12 9.29 0.71 9.89
N TRP A 13 8.18 1.23 10.38
CA TRP A 13 8.14 2.42 11.22
C TRP A 13 7.17 2.23 12.40
N PRO A 14 7.39 2.92 13.54
CA PRO A 14 6.55 2.79 14.73
C PRO A 14 5.19 3.48 14.54
N LEU A 15 4.14 2.97 15.17
CA LEU A 15 2.77 3.47 14.98
C LEU A 15 2.53 4.91 15.43
N TYR A 16 3.35 5.48 16.32
CA TYR A 16 3.22 6.90 16.63
C TYR A 16 3.52 7.81 15.42
N ALA A 17 4.26 7.31 14.42
CA ALA A 17 4.55 8.01 13.16
C ALA A 17 3.46 7.82 12.10
N LEU A 18 2.34 7.15 12.44
CA LEU A 18 1.24 6.86 11.49
C LEU A 18 0.77 8.10 10.74
N ARG A 19 0.66 9.24 11.44
CA ARG A 19 0.27 10.51 10.83
C ARG A 19 1.27 10.92 9.75
N ASP A 20 2.56 10.88 10.00
CA ASP A 20 3.57 11.30 9.02
C ASP A 20 3.55 10.42 7.76
N HIS A 21 3.17 9.14 7.91
CA HIS A 21 3.13 8.18 6.81
C HIS A 21 1.81 8.12 6.03
N LEU A 22 0.68 8.46 6.64
CA LEU A 22 -0.65 8.35 6.00
C LEU A 22 -1.42 9.68 5.90
N ALA A 23 -1.01 10.73 6.61
CA ALA A 23 -1.76 11.99 6.67
C ALA A 23 -2.04 12.65 5.33
N PRO A 24 -1.15 12.63 4.32
CA PRO A 24 -1.42 13.36 3.08
C PRO A 24 -2.57 12.77 2.23
N VAL A 25 -3.10 11.59 2.60
CA VAL A 25 -4.19 10.92 1.87
C VAL A 25 -5.34 10.48 2.79
N MET A 26 -5.06 10.05 4.03
CA MET A 26 -6.07 9.49 4.93
C MET A 26 -6.65 10.45 5.98
N LEU A 27 -5.98 11.56 6.28
CA LEU A 27 -6.40 12.47 7.37
C LEU A 27 -7.05 13.76 6.86
N ASP A 28 -7.10 13.97 5.55
CA ASP A 28 -7.99 14.96 4.94
C ASP A 28 -9.31 14.29 4.58
N ASP A 29 -10.29 14.47 5.44
CA ASP A 29 -11.68 13.99 5.31
C ASP A 29 -12.34 14.38 4.00
N ARG A 30 -11.83 15.38 3.27
CA ARG A 30 -12.34 15.80 1.95
C ARG A 30 -11.71 14.98 0.84
N ILE A 31 -10.43 14.60 0.97
CA ILE A 31 -9.70 13.80 -0.01
C ILE A 31 -10.09 12.32 0.11
N ALA A 32 -10.24 11.81 1.34
CA ALA A 32 -10.62 10.42 1.57
C ALA A 32 -12.09 10.10 1.19
N ARG A 33 -12.89 11.12 0.88
CA ARG A 33 -14.31 10.98 0.52
C ARG A 33 -14.55 11.05 -1.00
N ASP A 34 -13.51 11.37 -1.76
CA ASP A 34 -13.54 11.48 -3.22
C ASP A 34 -12.56 10.49 -3.85
N ASP A 35 -13.02 9.25 -3.96
CA ASP A 35 -12.27 8.14 -4.57
C ASP A 35 -11.81 8.45 -6.00
N GLY A 36 -12.60 9.25 -6.74
CA GLY A 36 -12.27 9.69 -8.09
C GLY A 36 -11.07 10.63 -8.12
N ALA A 37 -11.06 11.67 -7.28
CA ALA A 37 -9.94 12.60 -7.18
C ALA A 37 -8.64 11.93 -6.70
N LEU A 38 -8.75 10.89 -5.87
CA LEU A 38 -7.61 10.04 -5.51
C LEU A 38 -7.09 9.25 -6.72
N ALA A 39 -7.98 8.60 -7.45
CA ALA A 39 -7.64 7.81 -8.63
C ALA A 39 -6.96 8.67 -9.72
N GLU A 40 -7.46 9.88 -9.98
CA GLU A 40 -6.85 10.84 -10.93
C GLU A 40 -5.40 11.21 -10.56
N ARG A 41 -5.05 11.15 -9.26
CA ARG A 41 -3.71 11.41 -8.74
C ARG A 41 -2.86 10.14 -8.64
N GLY A 42 -3.36 9.02 -9.16
CA GLY A 42 -2.72 7.71 -9.08
C GLY A 42 -2.64 7.16 -7.67
N LEU A 43 -3.59 7.53 -6.81
CA LEU A 43 -3.68 7.10 -5.41
C LEU A 43 -4.91 6.22 -5.19
N GLY A 44 -4.77 5.24 -4.30
CA GLY A 44 -5.90 4.44 -3.83
C GLY A 44 -5.76 4.06 -2.36
N LEU A 45 -6.87 4.08 -1.64
CA LEU A 45 -6.96 3.58 -0.28
C LEU A 45 -7.35 2.10 -0.32
N TRP A 46 -6.79 1.35 0.61
CA TRP A 46 -7.12 -0.06 0.77
C TRP A 46 -7.24 -0.43 2.24
N HIS A 47 -8.08 -1.43 2.49
CA HIS A 47 -8.26 -2.10 3.75
C HIS A 47 -8.28 -3.61 3.51
N CYS A 48 -7.68 -4.36 4.43
CA CYS A 48 -7.66 -5.82 4.45
C CYS A 48 -8.06 -6.30 5.84
N ASP A 49 -9.22 -6.93 5.96
CA ASP A 49 -9.63 -7.58 7.20
C ASP A 49 -8.79 -8.85 7.40
N LEU A 50 -8.25 -9.08 8.60
CA LEU A 50 -7.41 -10.26 8.87
C LEU A 50 -8.21 -11.48 9.35
N GLY A 51 -9.50 -11.32 9.65
CA GLY A 51 -10.38 -12.42 10.02
C GLY A 51 -10.73 -13.33 8.85
N ASP A 52 -10.93 -12.75 7.67
CA ASP A 52 -11.31 -13.47 6.44
C ASP A 52 -10.48 -13.10 5.19
N ASP A 53 -9.45 -12.27 5.34
CA ASP A 53 -8.63 -11.74 4.24
C ASP A 53 -9.45 -10.94 3.20
N SER A 54 -10.64 -10.45 3.55
CA SER A 54 -11.46 -9.60 2.66
C SER A 54 -10.78 -8.26 2.39
N LEU A 55 -10.96 -7.78 1.16
CA LEU A 55 -10.34 -6.56 0.66
C LEU A 55 -11.41 -5.51 0.35
N ASN A 56 -11.19 -4.29 0.83
CA ASN A 56 -11.99 -3.12 0.47
C ASN A 56 -11.05 -2.06 -0.10
N TRP A 57 -11.34 -1.65 -1.33
CA TRP A 57 -10.49 -0.83 -2.17
C TRP A 57 -11.29 0.34 -2.74
N THR A 58 -10.66 1.51 -2.82
CA THR A 58 -11.16 2.62 -3.64
C THR A 58 -10.79 2.40 -5.10
N ASP A 59 -11.44 3.15 -6.00
CA ASP A 59 -11.23 3.13 -7.46
C ASP A 59 -9.75 3.12 -7.88
N GLY A 60 -8.92 3.99 -7.30
CA GLY A 60 -7.50 4.07 -7.67
C GLY A 60 -6.70 2.80 -7.37
N VAL A 61 -7.12 1.93 -6.45
CA VAL A 61 -6.46 0.63 -6.26
C VAL A 61 -6.81 -0.32 -7.40
N TYR A 62 -8.07 -0.34 -7.86
CA TYR A 62 -8.44 -1.14 -9.03
C TYR A 62 -7.65 -0.70 -10.26
N ASP A 63 -7.54 0.61 -10.48
CA ASP A 63 -6.74 1.18 -11.58
C ASP A 63 -5.27 0.75 -11.49
N ILE A 64 -4.68 0.73 -10.29
CA ILE A 64 -3.30 0.25 -10.05
C ILE A 64 -3.13 -1.21 -10.47
N PHE A 65 -4.09 -2.08 -10.18
CA PHE A 65 -4.02 -3.50 -10.53
C PHE A 65 -4.55 -3.82 -11.93
N GLY A 66 -5.03 -2.83 -12.69
CA GLY A 66 -5.62 -3.06 -14.01
C GLY A 66 -6.89 -3.91 -13.94
N LEU A 67 -7.67 -3.77 -12.88
CA LEU A 67 -8.90 -4.52 -12.64
C LEU A 67 -10.12 -3.62 -12.83
N GLU A 68 -11.24 -4.20 -13.23
CA GLU A 68 -12.51 -3.47 -13.31
C GLU A 68 -12.95 -3.03 -11.90
N ARG A 69 -13.31 -1.75 -11.77
CA ARG A 69 -13.74 -1.14 -10.49
C ARG A 69 -14.97 -1.83 -9.94
N GLY A 70 -14.98 -2.09 -8.63
CA GLY A 70 -16.09 -2.74 -7.94
C GLY A 70 -16.15 -4.27 -8.10
N THR A 71 -15.22 -4.88 -8.86
CA THR A 71 -15.12 -6.34 -8.91
C THR A 71 -14.73 -6.92 -7.55
N ALA A 72 -15.25 -8.09 -7.20
CA ALA A 72 -14.82 -8.80 -6.01
C ALA A 72 -13.39 -9.35 -6.23
N VAL A 73 -12.42 -8.89 -5.45
CA VAL A 73 -11.01 -9.29 -5.59
C VAL A 73 -10.58 -10.17 -4.41
N PRO A 74 -10.38 -11.48 -4.62
CA PRO A 74 -9.77 -12.33 -3.60
C PRO A 74 -8.33 -11.91 -3.33
N ARG A 75 -7.89 -11.97 -2.07
CA ARG A 75 -6.49 -11.67 -1.71
C ARG A 75 -5.46 -12.46 -2.52
N PRO A 76 -5.63 -13.78 -2.81
CA PRO A 76 -4.67 -14.51 -3.65
C PRO A 76 -4.52 -13.94 -5.06
N LEU A 77 -5.61 -13.41 -5.65
CA LEU A 77 -5.55 -12.73 -6.95
C LEU A 77 -4.79 -11.41 -6.84
N ALA A 78 -5.07 -10.60 -5.82
CA ALA A 78 -4.33 -9.35 -5.60
C ALA A 78 -2.82 -9.59 -5.43
N VAL A 79 -2.44 -10.66 -4.72
CA VAL A 79 -1.04 -11.02 -4.47
C VAL A 79 -0.36 -11.57 -5.72
N SER A 80 -1.05 -12.31 -6.59
CA SER A 80 -0.47 -12.87 -7.82
C SER A 80 -0.06 -11.81 -8.85
N LEU A 81 -0.62 -10.60 -8.74
CA LEU A 81 -0.28 -9.47 -9.60
C LEU A 81 1.00 -8.74 -9.17
N TYR A 82 1.65 -9.13 -8.07
CA TYR A 82 2.97 -8.59 -7.72
C TYR A 82 4.08 -9.34 -8.47
N ALA A 83 5.15 -8.64 -8.83
CA ALA A 83 6.37 -9.32 -9.28
C ALA A 83 6.92 -10.23 -8.17
N PRO A 84 7.58 -11.37 -8.47
CA PRO A 84 7.95 -12.38 -7.48
C PRO A 84 8.74 -11.83 -6.27
N ASP A 85 9.79 -11.04 -6.52
CA ASP A 85 10.62 -10.45 -5.45
C ASP A 85 9.83 -9.43 -4.62
N SER A 86 8.96 -8.67 -5.29
CA SER A 86 8.08 -7.69 -4.65
C SER A 86 7.03 -8.35 -3.76
N CYS A 87 6.45 -9.48 -4.22
CA CYS A 87 5.53 -10.30 -3.45
C CYS A 87 6.20 -10.83 -2.18
N ALA A 88 7.40 -11.42 -2.31
CA ALA A 88 8.15 -11.96 -1.19
C ALA A 88 8.49 -10.89 -0.13
N ALA A 89 8.90 -9.69 -0.57
CA ALA A 89 9.17 -8.57 0.34
C ALA A 89 7.90 -8.06 1.03
N MET A 90 6.81 -7.89 0.27
CA MET A 90 5.52 -7.43 0.79
C MET A 90 4.96 -8.40 1.84
N GLU A 91 4.94 -9.72 1.58
CA GLU A 91 4.44 -10.70 2.54
C GLU A 91 5.28 -10.75 3.83
N ARG A 92 6.61 -10.62 3.73
CA ARG A 92 7.49 -10.54 4.91
C ARG A 92 7.25 -9.28 5.74
N LEU A 93 7.06 -8.14 5.08
CA LEU A 93 6.72 -6.89 5.76
C LEU A 93 5.32 -6.93 6.37
N ARG A 94 4.34 -7.55 5.69
CA ARG A 94 3.00 -7.80 6.21
C ARG A 94 3.06 -8.62 7.50
N ALA A 95 3.75 -9.76 7.49
CA ALA A 95 3.91 -10.61 8.66
C ALA A 95 4.57 -9.87 9.82
N TYR A 96 5.61 -9.08 9.53
CA TYR A 96 6.30 -8.26 10.53
C TYR A 96 5.39 -7.18 11.12
N ALA A 97 4.61 -6.48 10.30
CA ALA A 97 3.66 -5.46 10.71
C ALA A 97 2.62 -5.99 11.69
N ILE A 98 2.04 -7.15 11.37
CA ILE A 98 1.05 -7.84 12.22
C ILE A 98 1.68 -8.25 13.55
N ARG A 99 2.84 -8.92 13.50
CA ARG A 99 3.50 -9.46 14.70
C ARG A 99 4.01 -8.36 15.64
N HIS A 100 4.55 -7.28 15.09
CA HIS A 100 5.26 -6.26 15.85
C HIS A 100 4.49 -4.95 16.01
N ARG A 101 3.26 -4.87 15.48
CA ARG A 101 2.41 -3.66 15.50
C ARG A 101 3.16 -2.45 14.95
N ARG A 102 3.63 -2.58 13.72
CA ARG A 102 4.40 -1.55 13.01
C ARG A 102 3.82 -1.31 11.64
N GLY A 103 3.91 -0.08 11.15
CA GLY A 103 3.63 0.20 9.76
C GLY A 103 4.83 -0.10 8.88
N PHE A 104 4.65 -0.09 7.57
CA PHE A 104 5.75 -0.15 6.62
C PHE A 104 5.48 0.66 5.34
N THR A 105 6.57 1.01 4.67
CA THR A 105 6.56 1.68 3.36
C THR A 105 7.56 1.00 2.42
N VAL A 106 7.10 0.53 1.27
CA VAL A 106 7.93 -0.17 0.27
C VAL A 106 7.46 0.16 -1.15
N ASP A 107 8.40 0.35 -2.07
CA ASP A 107 8.10 0.48 -3.51
C ASP A 107 8.25 -0.91 -4.13
N VAL A 108 7.22 -1.38 -4.84
CA VAL A 108 7.10 -2.73 -5.38
C VAL A 108 6.73 -2.66 -6.85
N ASP A 109 7.13 -3.67 -7.61
CA ASP A 109 6.66 -3.85 -8.98
C ASP A 109 5.41 -4.73 -8.99
N ILE A 110 4.48 -4.37 -9.85
CA ILE A 110 3.28 -5.13 -10.15
C ILE A 110 3.15 -5.34 -11.65
N ARG A 111 2.41 -6.38 -12.00
CA ARG A 111 2.00 -6.77 -13.35
C ARG A 111 0.48 -6.64 -13.38
N PRO A 112 -0.05 -5.47 -13.77
CA PRO A 112 -1.49 -5.25 -13.86
C PRO A 112 -2.18 -6.28 -14.75
N ALA A 113 -3.44 -6.58 -14.48
CA ALA A 113 -4.22 -7.58 -15.21
C ALA A 113 -4.55 -7.14 -16.64
N ASP A 114 -4.63 -5.83 -16.90
CA ASP A 114 -4.77 -5.22 -18.22
C ASP A 114 -3.43 -5.13 -18.99
N GLY A 115 -2.32 -5.49 -18.33
CA GLY A 115 -1.01 -5.71 -18.93
C GLY A 115 0.05 -4.68 -18.57
N GLY A 116 1.27 -4.94 -19.06
CA GLY A 116 2.44 -4.11 -18.78
C GLY A 116 3.05 -4.34 -17.39
N GLU A 117 3.94 -3.43 -17.01
CA GLU A 117 4.59 -3.41 -15.70
C GLU A 117 4.63 -1.97 -15.19
N CYS A 118 4.34 -1.81 -13.89
CA CYS A 118 4.46 -0.53 -13.22
C CYS A 118 5.00 -0.73 -11.80
N ALA A 119 5.56 0.35 -11.25
CA ALA A 119 5.96 0.40 -9.86
C ALA A 119 4.88 1.13 -9.06
N MET A 120 4.63 0.67 -7.83
CA MET A 120 3.78 1.36 -6.88
C MET A 120 4.47 1.48 -5.53
N ARG A 121 4.15 2.54 -4.78
CA ARG A 121 4.45 2.64 -3.36
C ARG A 121 3.29 2.05 -2.56
N LEU A 122 3.60 1.10 -1.69
CA LEU A 122 2.70 0.53 -0.71
C LEU A 122 3.04 1.10 0.68
N ILE A 123 2.07 1.78 1.29
CA ILE A 123 2.11 2.18 2.69
C ILE A 123 1.03 1.38 3.41
N ALA A 124 1.41 0.73 4.51
CA ALA A 124 0.54 -0.13 5.28
C ALA A 124 0.69 0.12 6.77
N ALA A 125 -0.41 0.08 7.50
CA ALA A 125 -0.44 0.12 8.95
C ALA A 125 -1.47 -0.86 9.52
N PRO A 126 -1.21 -1.47 10.69
CA PRO A 126 -2.19 -2.27 11.40
C PRO A 126 -3.28 -1.44 12.07
N VAL A 127 -4.52 -1.90 11.94
CA VAL A 127 -5.65 -1.47 12.77
C VAL A 127 -5.67 -2.33 14.03
N ILE A 128 -5.63 -1.69 15.20
CA ILE A 128 -5.59 -2.38 16.50
C ILE A 128 -6.91 -2.17 17.23
N GLN A 129 -7.57 -3.27 17.59
CA GLN A 129 -8.75 -3.27 18.45
C GLN A 129 -8.49 -4.17 19.66
N ARG A 130 -8.78 -3.70 20.86
CA ARG A 130 -8.60 -4.46 22.12
C ARG A 130 -7.21 -5.15 22.20
N ASN A 131 -6.15 -4.44 21.81
CA ASN A 131 -4.76 -4.90 21.78
C ASN A 131 -4.44 -6.03 20.77
N GLN A 132 -5.35 -6.31 19.83
CA GLN A 132 -5.14 -7.25 18.72
C GLN A 132 -5.12 -6.52 17.37
N VAL A 133 -4.26 -6.97 16.46
CA VAL A 133 -4.27 -6.47 15.08
C VAL A 133 -5.39 -7.19 14.33
N VAL A 134 -6.40 -6.44 13.90
CA VAL A 134 -7.61 -7.00 13.26
C VAL A 134 -7.67 -6.75 11.76
N ALA A 135 -6.95 -5.73 11.28
CA ALA A 135 -6.91 -5.38 9.87
C ALA A 135 -5.57 -4.71 9.53
N LEU A 136 -5.29 -4.59 8.24
CA LEU A 136 -4.30 -3.68 7.69
C LEU A 136 -5.00 -2.66 6.81
N HIS A 137 -4.48 -1.44 6.78
CA HIS A 137 -4.97 -0.39 5.90
C HIS A 137 -3.83 0.48 5.39
N GLY A 138 -4.09 1.27 4.36
CA GLY A 138 -3.17 2.32 3.96
C GLY A 138 -3.42 2.79 2.54
N VAL A 139 -2.32 3.16 1.87
CA VAL A 139 -2.33 3.83 0.57
C VAL A 139 -1.50 3.01 -0.41
N LYS A 140 -1.97 2.95 -1.65
CA LYS A 140 -1.16 2.58 -2.81
C LYS A 140 -1.04 3.78 -3.74
N GLN A 141 0.15 3.99 -4.27
CA GLN A 141 0.43 5.11 -5.16
C GLN A 141 1.20 4.62 -6.37
N PHE A 142 0.75 4.93 -7.58
CA PHE A 142 1.54 4.76 -8.79
C PHE A 142 2.85 5.56 -8.72
N LEU A 143 3.95 4.94 -9.14
CA LEU A 143 5.24 5.60 -9.25
C LEU A 143 5.57 5.82 -10.74
N PRO A 144 5.98 7.04 -11.15
CA PRO A 144 6.40 7.30 -12.53
C PRO A 144 7.53 6.36 -12.97
N LYS A 145 7.48 5.91 -14.24
CA LYS A 145 8.56 5.12 -14.84
C LYS A 145 9.88 5.89 -14.77
N GLY A 146 10.95 5.22 -14.32
CA GLY A 146 12.29 5.84 -14.17
C GLY A 146 12.50 6.65 -12.89
N SER A 147 11.52 6.64 -11.96
CA SER A 147 11.72 7.23 -10.62
C SER A 147 12.94 6.62 -9.94
N ARG A 148 13.88 7.46 -9.50
CA ARG A 148 15.02 6.98 -8.70
C ARG A 148 14.47 6.28 -7.44
N PRO A 149 15.04 5.13 -7.05
CA PRO A 149 14.68 4.51 -5.78
C PRO A 149 14.83 5.54 -4.67
N SER A 150 13.73 5.86 -4.00
CA SER A 150 13.74 6.74 -2.85
C SER A 150 14.73 6.15 -1.82
N THR A 151 15.73 6.95 -1.44
CA THR A 151 16.84 6.56 -0.55
C THR A 151 16.59 7.02 0.89
N ARG A 152 15.52 7.78 1.13
CA ARG A 152 15.12 8.26 2.46
C ARG A 152 13.68 7.86 2.75
N LEU A 153 13.46 7.53 4.03
CA LEU A 153 12.16 7.47 4.69
C LEU A 153 11.52 8.86 4.72
N ASP A 154 11.25 9.45 3.56
CA ASP A 154 10.39 10.62 3.46
C ASP A 154 9.05 10.15 2.89
N PRO A 155 8.13 9.72 3.76
CA PRO A 155 6.82 9.24 3.35
C PRO A 155 5.90 10.36 2.86
N THR A 156 6.32 11.62 2.98
CA THR A 156 5.51 12.81 2.72
C THR A 156 5.63 13.30 1.27
N LEU A 157 6.61 12.80 0.51
CA LEU A 157 6.74 13.10 -0.92
C LEU A 157 5.74 12.26 -1.75
N PHE A 158 4.50 12.72 -1.75
CA PHE A 158 3.57 12.44 -2.84
C PHE A 158 4.02 13.30 -4.02
N ILE A 159 4.43 12.67 -5.13
CA ILE A 159 4.66 13.43 -6.37
C ILE A 159 3.27 13.83 -6.88
N LEU A 160 2.89 15.07 -6.58
CA LEU A 160 1.72 15.72 -7.13
C LEU A 160 2.20 16.50 -8.35
N SER A 161 2.16 15.86 -9.52
CA SER A 161 2.39 16.51 -10.81
C SER A 161 1.11 17.12 -11.34
#